data_AF-A0A948FF83-F1
#
_entry.id   AF-A0A948FF83-F1
#
_cell.length_a   1.000
_cell.length_b   1.000
_cell.length_c   1.000
_cell.angle_alpha   90.00
_cell.angle_beta   90.00
_cell.angle_gamma   90.00
#
_symmetry.space_group_name_H-M   'P 1'
#
loop_
_entity.id
_entity.type
_entity.pdbx_description
1 polymer ?
#
loop_
_entity_poly.entity_id
_entity_poly.type
_entity_poly.pdbx_seq_one_letter_code
_entity_poly.pdbx_strand_id
1 'polypeptide(L)'
;MTLAEFANARDLFRRDCVQEYRIMPPTMTVIDTATALLERHSLRAYDAVHVATALSAQQFLSERGYPELTFLCADDRLNQIAITEGLATDNPASFHTAGWRGRDRFTLLSKR
;
A
#
# COMPACT_ATOMS: atom_id res chain seq x y z
N MET A 1 -22.18 -8.95 2.15
CA MET A 1 -21.74 -8.81 0.75
C MET A 1 -22.44 -9.88 -0.09
N THR A 2 -23.29 -9.46 -1.02
CA THR A 2 -23.96 -10.36 -1.96
C THR A 2 -23.02 -10.77 -3.10
N LEU A 3 -23.38 -11.81 -3.86
CA LEU A 3 -22.58 -12.25 -5.02
C LEU A 3 -22.48 -11.16 -6.11
N ALA A 4 -23.54 -10.37 -6.29
CA ALA A 4 -23.58 -9.25 -7.22
C ALA A 4 -22.68 -8.08 -6.75
N GLU A 5 -22.70 -7.76 -5.45
CA GLU A 5 -21.80 -6.76 -4.86
C GLU A 5 -20.33 -7.18 -5.02
N PHE A 6 -20.03 -8.45 -4.78
CA PHE A 6 -18.68 -8.99 -4.96
C PHE A 6 -18.21 -8.92 -6.42
N ALA A 7 -19.05 -9.33 -7.37
CA ALA A 7 -18.73 -9.26 -8.80
C ALA A 7 -18.45 -7.82 -9.23
N ASN A 8 -19.28 -6.86 -8.80
CA ASN A 8 -19.08 -5.44 -9.10
C ASN A 8 -17.78 -4.90 -8.48
N ALA A 9 -17.50 -5.23 -7.22
CA ALA A 9 -16.26 -4.80 -6.55
C ALA A 9 -15.01 -5.36 -7.24
N ARG A 10 -15.04 -6.62 -7.66
CA ARG A 10 -13.95 -7.26 -8.42
C ARG A 10 -13.74 -6.56 -9.76
N ASP A 11 -14.81 -6.24 -10.48
CA ASP A 11 -14.72 -5.66 -11.82
C ASP A 11 -14.32 -4.18 -11.76
N LEU A 12 -14.68 -3.45 -10.70
CA LEU A 12 -14.13 -2.13 -10.38
C LEU A 12 -12.63 -2.23 -10.09
N PHE A 13 -12.22 -3.10 -9.17
CA PHE A 13 -10.80 -3.29 -8.85
C PHE A 13 -9.95 -3.62 -10.08
N ARG A 14 -10.43 -4.51 -10.95
CA ARG A 14 -9.74 -4.86 -12.20
C ARG A 14 -9.61 -3.67 -13.15
N ARG A 15 -10.64 -2.82 -13.24
CA ARG A 15 -10.56 -1.59 -14.06
C ARG A 15 -9.54 -0.63 -13.49
N ASP A 16 -9.57 -0.41 -12.18
CA ASP A 16 -8.61 0.48 -11.50
C ASP A 16 -7.17 -0.03 -11.68
N CYS A 17 -6.92 -1.34 -11.60
CA CYS A 17 -5.60 -1.93 -11.89
C CYS A 17 -5.07 -1.61 -13.29
N VAL A 18 -5.95 -1.37 -14.26
CA VAL A 18 -5.58 -1.07 -15.65
C VAL A 18 -5.50 0.43 -15.89
N GLN A 19 -6.37 1.20 -15.26
CA GLN A 19 -6.61 2.61 -15.61
C GLN A 19 -6.00 3.60 -14.61
N GLU A 20 -5.98 3.25 -13.33
CA GLU A 20 -5.70 4.20 -12.23
C GLU A 20 -4.45 3.81 -11.43
N TYR A 21 -4.26 2.52 -11.17
CA TYR A 21 -3.17 2.04 -10.35
C TYR A 21 -1.90 1.79 -11.14
N ARG A 22 -0.77 2.21 -10.58
CA ARG A 22 0.53 1.78 -11.05
C ARG A 22 0.89 0.46 -10.37
N ILE A 23 0.82 -0.64 -11.12
CA ILE A 23 1.23 -1.96 -10.63
C ILE A 23 2.76 -2.05 -10.61
N MET A 24 3.31 -2.36 -9.43
CA MET A 24 4.74 -2.64 -9.25
C MET A 24 4.97 -4.15 -9.18
N PRO A 25 5.56 -4.77 -10.20
CA PRO A 25 5.88 -6.19 -10.15
C PRO A 25 7.04 -6.45 -9.18
N PRO A 26 7.11 -7.64 -8.57
CA PRO A 26 8.24 -8.02 -7.74
C PRO A 26 9.49 -8.17 -8.63
N THR A 27 10.41 -7.21 -8.53
CA THR A 27 11.74 -7.30 -9.12
C THR A 27 12.66 -8.09 -8.18
N MET A 28 13.82 -8.56 -8.66
CA MET A 28 14.78 -9.22 -7.78
C MET A 28 15.22 -8.32 -6.62
N THR A 29 15.37 -7.01 -6.86
CA THR A 29 15.65 -6.04 -5.79
C THR A 29 14.58 -6.03 -4.69
N VAL A 30 13.30 -6.13 -5.07
CA VAL A 30 12.20 -6.25 -4.10
C VAL A 30 12.29 -7.57 -3.34
N ILE A 31 12.61 -8.68 -4.02
CA ILE A 31 12.77 -10.00 -3.38
C ILE A 31 13.94 -10.03 -2.40
N ASP A 32 15.08 -9.45 -2.76
CA ASP A 32 16.26 -9.37 -1.90
C ASP A 32 15.96 -8.52 -0.66
N THR A 33 15.28 -7.38 -0.85
CA THR A 33 14.84 -6.51 0.25
C THR A 33 13.83 -7.23 1.16
N ALA A 34 12.87 -7.97 0.58
CA ALA A 34 11.89 -8.75 1.34
C ALA A 34 12.58 -9.85 2.16
N THR A 35 13.61 -10.48 1.62
CA THR A 35 14.41 -11.49 2.33
C THR A 35 15.12 -10.87 3.53
N ALA A 36 15.77 -9.72 3.36
CA ALA A 36 16.39 -8.99 4.47
C ALA A 36 15.36 -8.56 5.54
N LEU A 37 14.14 -8.18 5.12
CA LEU A 37 13.06 -7.87 6.06
C LEU A 37 12.60 -9.10 6.86
N LEU A 38 12.57 -10.30 6.26
CA LEU A 38 12.22 -11.54 6.96
C LEU A 38 13.24 -11.92 8.04
N GLU A 39 14.51 -11.60 7.82
CA GLU A 39 15.59 -11.84 8.79
C GLU A 39 15.50 -10.86 9.98
N ARG A 40 15.11 -9.60 9.71
CA ARG A 40 15.00 -8.54 10.72
C ARG A 40 13.69 -8.57 11.48
N HIS A 41 12.61 -8.92 10.79
CA HIS A 41 11.24 -8.91 11.27
C HIS A 41 10.60 -10.25 10.94
N SER A 42 10.06 -10.96 11.93
CA SER A 42 9.35 -12.22 11.70
C SER A 42 8.02 -11.97 10.97
N LEU A 43 8.08 -11.73 9.66
CA LEU A 43 6.98 -11.42 8.75
C LEU A 43 6.55 -12.65 7.95
N ARG A 44 5.33 -12.59 7.38
CA ARG A 44 4.95 -13.52 6.30
C ARG A 44 5.59 -13.03 5.01
N ALA A 45 5.90 -13.95 4.09
CA ALA A 45 6.58 -13.60 2.83
C ALA A 45 5.86 -12.48 2.05
N TYR A 46 4.52 -12.51 1.97
CA TYR A 46 3.77 -11.46 1.28
C TYR A 46 3.78 -10.11 2.01
N ASP A 47 3.83 -10.10 3.35
CA ASP A 47 3.95 -8.87 4.13
C ASP A 47 5.32 -8.22 3.89
N ALA A 48 6.38 -9.04 3.85
CA ALA A 48 7.73 -8.58 3.54
C ALA A 48 7.84 -8.04 2.10
N VAL A 49 7.25 -8.73 1.11
CA VAL A 49 7.19 -8.24 -0.28
C VAL A 49 6.41 -6.92 -0.37
N HIS A 50 5.33 -6.77 0.38
CA HIS A 50 4.54 -5.54 0.40
C HIS A 50 5.36 -4.35 0.94
N VAL A 51 6.02 -4.50 2.09
CA VAL A 51 6.88 -3.46 2.67
C VAL A 51 8.09 -3.17 1.76
N ALA A 52 8.75 -4.20 1.22
CA ALA A 52 9.86 -4.04 0.29
C ALA A 52 9.46 -3.28 -0.98
N THR A 53 8.28 -3.56 -1.53
CA THR A 53 7.75 -2.84 -2.70
C THR A 53 7.51 -1.37 -2.38
N ALA A 54 6.95 -1.07 -1.20
CA ALA A 54 6.74 0.30 -0.75
C ALA A 54 8.05 1.07 -0.54
N LEU A 55 9.08 0.43 0.02
CA LEU A 55 10.42 1.02 0.14
C LEU A 55 11.03 1.33 -1.22
N SER A 56 10.92 0.40 -2.19
CA SER A 56 11.39 0.62 -3.55
C SER A 56 10.65 1.79 -4.24
N ALA A 57 9.34 1.90 -4.03
CA ALA A 57 8.53 3.01 -4.51
C ALA A 57 8.94 4.34 -3.87
N GLN A 58 9.13 4.37 -2.55
CA GLN A 58 9.57 5.55 -1.81
C GLN A 58 10.92 6.03 -2.32
N GLN A 59 11.89 5.13 -2.50
CA GLN A 59 13.19 5.47 -3.05
C GLN A 59 13.05 6.14 -4.44
N PHE A 60 12.28 5.53 -5.33
CA PHE A 60 12.02 6.07 -6.67
C PHE A 60 11.39 7.47 -6.65
N LEU A 61 10.45 7.71 -5.73
CA LEU A 61 9.80 9.02 -5.57
C LEU A 61 10.77 10.06 -5.02
N SER A 62 11.53 9.71 -3.98
CA SER A 62 12.52 10.58 -3.36
C SER A 62 13.62 10.99 -4.34
N GLU A 63 14.15 10.06 -5.13
CA GLU A 63 15.17 10.33 -6.15
C GLU A 63 14.71 11.32 -7.23
N ARG A 64 13.38 11.51 -7.37
CA ARG A 64 12.77 12.40 -8.37
C ARG A 64 12.15 13.64 -7.75
N GLY A 65 12.30 13.83 -6.44
CA GLY A 65 11.73 14.96 -5.71
C GLY A 65 10.21 14.95 -5.65
N TYR A 66 9.58 13.78 -5.81
CA TYR A 66 8.13 13.64 -5.60
C TYR A 66 7.80 13.52 -4.11
N PRO A 67 6.54 13.80 -3.72
CA PRO A 67 6.07 13.58 -2.35
C PRO A 67 6.27 12.14 -1.89
N GLU A 68 6.42 11.97 -0.57
CA GLU A 68 6.57 10.66 0.07
C GLU A 68 5.33 9.77 -0.13
N LEU A 69 5.57 8.46 -0.21
CA LEU A 69 4.53 7.46 -0.30
C LEU A 69 3.93 7.22 1.09
N THR A 70 2.60 7.16 1.15
CA THR A 70 1.89 6.63 2.32
C THR A 70 1.63 5.14 2.13
N PHE A 71 2.20 4.33 3.01
CA PHE A 71 1.94 2.89 3.11
C PHE A 71 0.58 2.65 3.77
N LEU A 72 -0.36 2.08 3.04
CA LEU A 72 -1.73 1.86 3.52
C LEU A 72 -1.90 0.39 3.96
N CYS A 73 -2.13 0.15 5.25
CA CYS A 73 -2.40 -1.20 5.76
C CYS A 73 -3.33 -1.19 6.96
N ALA A 74 -4.26 -2.15 7.01
CA ALA A 74 -5.18 -2.32 8.13
C ALA A 74 -4.56 -3.07 9.34
N ASP A 75 -3.38 -3.66 9.17
CA ASP A 75 -2.67 -4.41 10.21
C ASP A 75 -1.71 -3.49 10.97
N ASP A 76 -1.98 -3.27 12.25
CA ASP A 76 -1.18 -2.38 13.11
C ASP A 76 0.25 -2.86 13.31
N ARG A 77 0.47 -4.19 13.35
CA ARG A 77 1.82 -4.74 13.48
C ARG A 77 2.62 -4.47 12.21
N LEU A 78 2.00 -4.64 11.04
CA LEU A 78 2.67 -4.35 9.78
C LEU A 78 2.96 -2.85 9.60
N ASN A 79 2.03 -1.98 10.03
CA ASN A 79 2.26 -0.53 10.07
C ASN A 79 3.45 -0.17 10.96
N GLN A 80 3.55 -0.74 12.17
CA GLN A 80 4.67 -0.45 13.07
C GLN A 80 6.02 -0.87 12.48
N ILE A 81 6.05 -1.98 11.74
CA ILE A 81 7.24 -2.42 11.02
C ILE A 81 7.56 -1.46 9.88
N ALA A 82 6.57 -1.06 9.07
CA ALA A 82 6.75 -0.09 7.99
C ALA A 82 7.28 1.27 8.50
N ILE A 83 6.76 1.78 9.62
CA ILE A 83 7.28 2.98 10.30
C ILE A 83 8.76 2.80 10.68
N THR A 84 9.12 1.63 11.21
CA THR A 84 10.50 1.32 11.62
C THR A 84 11.46 1.28 10.42
N GLU A 85 10.96 0.89 9.24
CA GLU A 85 11.68 0.96 7.97
C GLU A 85 11.66 2.35 7.31
N GLY A 86 11.06 3.36 7.95
CA GLY A 86 11.06 4.75 7.48
C GLY A 86 9.92 5.10 6.52
N LEU A 87 8.85 4.31 6.47
CA LEU A 87 7.66 4.63 5.69
C LEU A 87 6.65 5.43 6.52
N ALA A 88 6.02 6.43 5.90
CA ALA A 88 4.78 7.00 6.42
C ALA A 88 3.65 5.97 6.25
N THR A 89 2.80 5.80 7.26
CA THR A 89 1.71 4.80 7.22
C THR A 89 0.34 5.40 7.50
N ASP A 90 -0.70 4.82 6.92
CA ASP A 90 -2.10 5.10 7.26
C ASP A 90 -2.88 3.78 7.46
N ASN A 91 -3.76 3.75 8.46
CA ASN A 91 -4.59 2.58 8.76
C ASN A 91 -6.04 2.84 8.34
N PRO A 92 -6.53 2.21 7.25
CA PRO A 92 -7.88 2.44 6.76
C PRO A 92 -8.97 1.94 7.73
N ALA A 93 -8.68 0.96 8.58
CA ALA A 93 -9.63 0.45 9.56
C ALA A 93 -9.88 1.46 10.69
N SER A 94 -8.93 2.37 10.94
CA SER A 94 -9.10 3.43 11.94
C SER A 94 -10.22 4.43 11.60
N PHE A 95 -10.60 4.52 10.32
CA PHE A 95 -11.67 5.43 9.88
C PHE A 95 -13.09 4.93 10.16
N HIS A 96 -13.30 3.69 10.62
CA HIS A 96 -14.63 3.17 10.92
C HIS A 96 -15.32 3.85 12.12
N THR A 97 -14.57 4.50 13.02
CA THR A 97 -15.12 5.31 14.11
C THR A 97 -15.41 6.76 13.72
N ALA A 98 -14.83 7.24 12.61
CA ALA A 98 -14.96 8.59 12.11
C ALA A 98 -15.62 8.59 10.72
N GLY A 99 -16.87 8.13 10.65
CA GLY A 99 -17.79 8.32 9.53
C GLY A 99 -17.15 8.31 8.13
N TRP A 100 -16.94 7.13 7.56
CA TRP A 100 -16.46 6.96 6.18
C TRP A 100 -17.44 7.59 5.17
N ARG A 101 -17.28 8.88 4.82
CA ARG A 101 -17.87 9.46 3.61
C ARG A 101 -16.95 9.18 2.44
N GLY A 102 -17.08 7.96 1.91
CA GLY A 102 -16.32 7.45 0.78
C GLY A 102 -16.62 8.22 -0.51
N ARG A 103 -15.95 9.36 -0.70
CA ARG A 103 -15.59 9.91 -2.02
C ARG A 103 -14.60 11.08 -1.94
N ASP A 104 -14.64 11.88 -0.87
CA ASP A 104 -14.05 13.22 -0.92
C ASP A 104 -12.55 13.31 -0.59
N ARG A 105 -11.94 12.28 0.03
CA ARG A 105 -10.51 12.34 0.41
C ARG A 105 -9.53 11.84 -0.64
N PHE A 106 -9.91 10.90 -1.50
CA PHE A 106 -9.02 10.46 -2.59
C PHE A 106 -8.97 11.46 -3.76
N THR A 107 -10.02 12.26 -3.96
CA THR A 107 -10.05 13.28 -5.02
C THR A 107 -9.11 14.47 -4.73
N LEU A 108 -8.73 14.69 -3.48
CA LEU A 108 -7.82 15.78 -3.10
C LEU A 108 -6.34 15.50 -3.45
N LEU A 109 -5.98 14.26 -3.74
CA LEU A 109 -4.63 13.87 -4.17
C LEU A 109 -4.47 13.79 -5.70
N SER A 110 -5.55 13.91 -6.47
CA SER A 110 -5.54 13.90 -7.95
C SER A 110 -5.52 15.29 -8.59
N LYS A 111 -5.52 16.37 -7.80
CA LYS A 111 -5.36 17.75 -8.29
C LYS A 111 -4.20 18.45 -7.60
N ARG A 112 -2.97 18.11 -7.96
CA ARG A 112 -1.82 19.02 -8.00
C ARG A 112 -0.90 18.64 -9.14
#